data_AF-A0A497P578-F1
#
_entry.id   AF-A0A497P578-F1
#
_cell.length_a   1.000
_cell.length_b   1.000
_cell.length_c   1.000
_cell.angle_alpha   90.00
_cell.angle_beta   90.00
_cell.angle_gamma   90.00
#
_symmetry.space_group_name_H-M   'P 1'
#
loop_
_entity.id
_entity.type
_entity.pdbx_description
1 polymer ?
#
loop_
_entity_poly.entity_id
_entity_poly.type
_entity_poly.pdbx_seq_one_letter_code
_entity_poly.pdbx_strand_id
1 'polypeptide(L)'
;MTNLLREFGIELTELLPGIEKKVGSKIYGFRGSEDLLFRSVIFEIKVDLDKEINDAKEKLKKYFQAMLEAKPEERFVGIATDVINFKAFKPVIKGDQVVDVSEIGSMNLSTTPVEEAILWLDSFIFYKPKIRPTADDLKFRFGPGSPTHSLAVDTLRGL
;
A
#
# COMPACT_ATOMS: atom_id res chain seq x y z
N MET A 1 -10.80 -21.41 -9.98
CA MET A 1 -10.47 -19.96 -9.90
C MET A 1 -10.76 -19.37 -8.52
N THR A 2 -11.77 -19.85 -7.79
CA THR A 2 -12.18 -19.40 -6.45
C THR A 2 -11.21 -19.70 -5.29
N ASN A 3 -10.37 -20.74 -5.37
CA ASN A 3 -9.43 -21.06 -4.28
C ASN A 3 -8.22 -20.11 -4.19
N LEU A 4 -7.75 -19.57 -5.32
CA LEU A 4 -6.52 -18.75 -5.34
C LEU A 4 -6.72 -17.39 -4.67
N LEU A 5 -7.87 -16.73 -4.93
CA LEU A 5 -8.20 -15.44 -4.33
C LEU A 5 -8.33 -15.53 -2.81
N ARG A 6 -8.88 -16.64 -2.31
CA ARG A 6 -9.04 -16.92 -0.88
C ARG A 6 -7.71 -17.17 -0.17
N GLU A 7 -6.78 -17.89 -0.80
CA GLU A 7 -5.40 -18.08 -0.30
C GLU A 7 -4.65 -16.75 -0.17
N PHE A 8 -4.98 -15.82 -1.05
CA PHE A 8 -4.48 -14.47 -1.03
C PHE A 8 -5.29 -13.54 -0.11
N GLY A 9 -6.41 -13.96 0.45
CA GLY A 9 -7.26 -13.11 1.29
C GLY A 9 -7.82 -11.90 0.55
N ILE A 10 -8.04 -12.02 -0.76
CA ILE A 10 -8.64 -10.99 -1.60
C ILE A 10 -10.08 -11.41 -1.91
N GLU A 11 -11.04 -10.53 -1.61
CA GLU A 11 -12.43 -10.69 -2.05
C GLU A 11 -12.56 -10.29 -3.53
N LEU A 12 -13.42 -10.96 -4.31
CA LEU A 12 -13.56 -10.68 -5.75
C LEU A 12 -13.97 -9.22 -6.03
N THR A 13 -14.73 -8.61 -5.12
CA THR A 13 -15.14 -7.20 -5.18
C THR A 13 -13.97 -6.22 -5.05
N GLU A 14 -12.83 -6.66 -4.51
CA GLU A 14 -11.59 -5.86 -4.41
C GLU A 14 -10.76 -5.89 -5.72
N LEU A 15 -11.16 -6.71 -6.69
CA LEU A 15 -10.46 -6.90 -7.97
C LEU A 15 -11.21 -6.34 -9.17
N LEU A 16 -12.47 -5.93 -9.01
CA LEU A 16 -13.30 -5.44 -10.10
C LEU A 16 -13.09 -3.93 -10.26
N PRO A 17 -12.42 -3.46 -11.34
CA PRO A 17 -12.28 -2.04 -11.62
C PRO A 17 -13.67 -1.42 -11.77
N GLY A 18 -13.92 -0.28 -11.11
CA GLY A 18 -15.22 0.42 -11.15
C GLY A 18 -16.20 0.03 -10.03
N ILE A 19 -15.82 -0.84 -9.10
CA ILE A 19 -16.55 -1.02 -7.83
C ILE A 19 -15.87 -0.19 -6.74
N GLU A 20 -16.34 1.03 -6.59
CA GLU A 20 -16.05 1.90 -5.45
C GLU A 20 -16.37 1.18 -4.13
N LYS A 21 -15.38 1.00 -3.24
CA LYS A 21 -15.62 0.35 -1.95
C LYS A 21 -16.15 1.37 -0.95
N LYS A 22 -17.39 1.16 -0.48
CA LYS A 22 -17.99 2.03 0.54
C LYS A 22 -17.21 1.95 1.84
N VAL A 23 -16.81 3.10 2.34
CA VAL A 23 -16.11 3.29 3.60
C VAL A 23 -16.74 4.40 4.41
N GLY A 24 -16.50 4.41 5.70
CA GLY A 24 -16.96 5.48 6.57
C GLY A 24 -16.26 5.45 7.92
N SER A 25 -16.15 6.61 8.54
CA SER A 25 -15.59 6.77 9.88
C SER A 25 -16.65 7.44 10.76
N LYS A 26 -16.83 6.90 11.97
CA LYS A 26 -17.69 7.54 12.98
C LYS A 26 -17.00 8.76 13.58
N ILE A 27 -15.67 8.70 13.75
CA ILE A 27 -14.86 9.79 14.32
C ILE A 27 -14.88 11.02 13.40
N TYR A 28 -14.75 10.81 12.09
CA TYR A 28 -14.82 11.90 11.11
C TYR A 28 -16.23 12.15 10.56
N GLY A 29 -17.22 11.35 10.96
CA GLY A 29 -18.62 11.53 10.55
C GLY A 29 -18.86 11.44 9.03
N PHE A 30 -18.10 10.62 8.30
CA PHE A 30 -18.23 10.53 6.83
C PHE A 30 -18.65 9.14 6.36
N ARG A 31 -19.32 9.13 5.20
CA ARG A 31 -19.49 7.96 4.33
C ARG A 31 -19.02 8.35 2.93
N GLY A 32 -18.21 7.51 2.32
CA GLY A 32 -17.67 7.74 0.97
C GLY A 32 -17.28 6.42 0.33
N SER A 33 -16.52 6.55 -0.75
CA SER A 33 -15.93 5.42 -1.46
C SER A 33 -14.42 5.62 -1.58
N GLU A 34 -13.65 4.56 -1.47
CA GLU A 34 -12.23 4.53 -1.90
C GLU A 34 -12.17 4.22 -3.39
N ASP A 35 -11.24 4.86 -4.12
CA ASP A 35 -11.07 4.67 -5.56
C ASP A 35 -10.69 3.22 -5.88
N LEU A 36 -9.75 2.67 -5.10
CA LEU A 36 -9.40 1.26 -5.14
C LEU A 36 -8.79 0.83 -3.80
N LEU A 37 -9.35 -0.23 -3.22
CA LEU A 37 -8.70 -0.96 -2.14
C LEU A 37 -8.27 -2.32 -2.65
N PHE A 38 -6.96 -2.56 -2.65
CA PHE A 38 -6.38 -3.86 -2.96
C PHE A 38 -5.69 -4.40 -1.71
N ARG A 39 -6.28 -5.40 -1.05
CA ARG A 39 -5.83 -5.94 0.25
C ARG A 39 -5.72 -4.84 1.33
N SER A 40 -4.49 -4.50 1.72
CA SER A 40 -4.14 -3.49 2.69
C SER A 40 -3.50 -2.25 2.04
N VAL A 41 -3.65 -2.09 0.72
CA VAL A 41 -3.19 -0.94 -0.03
C VAL A 41 -4.40 -0.15 -0.53
N ILE A 42 -4.52 1.10 -0.10
CA ILE A 42 -5.55 2.04 -0.52
C ILE A 42 -4.95 2.93 -1.60
N PHE A 43 -5.55 2.97 -2.79
CA PHE A 43 -5.16 3.90 -3.83
C PHE A 43 -6.13 5.08 -3.85
N GLU A 44 -5.55 6.28 -3.93
CA GLU A 44 -6.24 7.54 -4.20
C GLU A 44 -5.72 8.07 -5.53
N ILE A 45 -6.57 8.11 -6.54
CA ILE A 45 -6.20 8.46 -7.90
C ILE A 45 -6.61 9.91 -8.19
N LYS A 46 -5.64 10.72 -8.63
CA LYS A 46 -5.81 12.12 -8.99
C LYS A 46 -5.62 12.34 -10.47
N VAL A 47 -6.14 13.45 -10.99
CA VAL A 47 -5.89 13.86 -12.38
C VAL A 47 -4.53 14.55 -12.46
N ASP A 48 -4.21 15.37 -11.47
CA ASP A 48 -2.93 16.07 -11.35
C ASP A 48 -2.46 15.96 -9.90
N LEU A 49 -1.59 14.97 -9.63
CA LEU A 49 -1.17 14.66 -8.26
C LEU A 49 -0.47 15.84 -7.59
N ASP A 50 0.33 16.61 -8.33
CA ASP A 50 1.10 17.72 -7.78
C ASP A 50 0.18 18.84 -7.26
N LYS A 51 -0.90 19.14 -7.99
CA LYS A 51 -1.91 20.12 -7.55
C LYS A 51 -2.82 19.57 -6.45
N GLU A 52 -3.09 18.27 -6.48
CA GLU A 52 -4.11 17.63 -5.63
C GLU A 52 -3.53 16.88 -4.43
N ILE A 53 -2.21 16.96 -4.19
CA ILE A 53 -1.52 16.16 -3.15
C ILE A 53 -2.10 16.36 -1.76
N ASN A 54 -2.46 17.60 -1.40
CA ASN A 54 -3.04 17.89 -0.09
C ASN A 54 -4.43 17.28 0.06
N ASP A 55 -5.25 17.30 -1.00
CA ASP A 55 -6.55 16.63 -1.00
C ASP A 55 -6.38 15.11 -0.89
N ALA A 56 -5.43 14.54 -1.64
CA ALA A 56 -5.12 13.12 -1.57
C ALA A 56 -4.67 12.69 -0.16
N LYS A 57 -3.83 13.48 0.52
CA LYS A 57 -3.44 13.22 1.91
C LYS A 57 -4.63 13.26 2.87
N GLU A 58 -5.54 14.22 2.71
CA GLU A 58 -6.76 14.32 3.53
C GLU A 58 -7.73 13.15 3.29
N LYS A 59 -7.83 12.68 2.05
CA LYS A 59 -8.59 11.47 1.69
C LYS A 59 -8.00 10.22 2.32
N LEU A 60 -6.70 9.99 2.14
CA LEU A 60 -5.98 8.86 2.75
C LEU A 60 -6.10 8.86 4.27
N LYS A 61 -6.02 10.03 4.94
CA LYS A 61 -6.23 10.14 6.39
C LYS A 61 -7.62 9.63 6.81
N LYS A 62 -8.67 9.99 6.09
CA LYS A 62 -10.05 9.53 6.34
C LYS A 62 -10.19 8.03 6.14
N TYR A 63 -9.58 7.49 5.09
CA TYR A 63 -9.58 6.07 4.79
C TYR A 63 -8.83 5.25 5.83
N PHE A 64 -7.63 5.69 6.22
CA PHE A 64 -6.89 5.06 7.31
C PHE A 64 -7.68 5.05 8.62
N GLN A 65 -8.42 6.12 8.93
CA GLN A 65 -9.26 6.12 10.13
C GLN A 65 -10.39 5.08 10.03
N ALA A 66 -11.08 5.02 8.90
CA ALA A 66 -12.13 4.03 8.66
C ALA A 66 -11.57 2.59 8.78
N MET A 67 -10.37 2.36 8.26
CA MET A 67 -9.70 1.06 8.36
C MET A 67 -9.21 0.74 9.77
N LEU A 68 -8.70 1.73 10.52
CA LEU A 68 -8.33 1.57 11.93
C LEU A 68 -9.54 1.18 12.79
N GLU A 69 -10.71 1.79 12.53
CA GLU A 69 -11.97 1.46 13.20
C GLU A 69 -12.47 0.06 12.82
N ALA A 70 -12.42 -0.31 11.54
CA ALA A 70 -12.98 -1.56 11.05
C ALA A 70 -12.06 -2.78 11.26
N LYS A 71 -10.75 -2.58 11.19
CA LYS A 71 -9.72 -3.62 11.12
C LYS A 71 -8.43 -3.19 11.85
N PRO A 72 -8.48 -3.01 13.19
CA PRO A 72 -7.36 -2.44 13.97
C PRO A 72 -6.07 -3.26 13.94
N GLU A 73 -6.17 -4.56 13.69
CA GLU A 73 -5.02 -5.48 13.60
C GLU A 73 -4.32 -5.45 12.24
N GLU A 74 -4.98 -4.96 11.19
CA GLU A 74 -4.39 -4.83 9.86
C GLU A 74 -3.53 -3.56 9.79
N ARG A 75 -2.55 -3.57 8.87
CA ARG A 75 -1.68 -2.41 8.61
C ARG A 75 -1.86 -1.99 7.18
N PHE A 76 -2.35 -0.77 7.00
CA PHE A 76 -2.65 -0.22 5.69
C PHE A 76 -1.56 0.73 5.21
N VAL A 77 -1.35 0.73 3.90
CA VAL A 77 -0.55 1.72 3.16
C VAL A 77 -1.49 2.43 2.20
N GLY A 78 -1.28 3.74 2.01
CA GLY A 78 -2.02 4.57 1.08
C GLY A 78 -1.10 5.00 -0.05
N ILE A 79 -1.55 4.93 -1.29
CA ILE A 79 -0.81 5.36 -2.47
C ILE A 79 -1.64 6.45 -3.17
N ALA A 80 -1.11 7.67 -3.19
CA ALA A 80 -1.66 8.73 -4.02
C ALA A 80 -0.95 8.73 -5.38
N THR A 81 -1.71 8.77 -6.48
CA THR A 81 -1.14 8.67 -7.83
C THR A 81 -1.96 9.37 -8.91
N ASP A 82 -1.29 9.89 -9.94
CA ASP A 82 -1.90 10.31 -11.22
C ASP A 82 -1.57 9.31 -12.35
N VAL A 83 -1.29 8.06 -11.98
CA VAL A 83 -0.76 6.95 -12.79
C VAL A 83 0.66 7.15 -13.38
N ILE A 84 1.28 8.32 -13.17
CA ILE A 84 2.67 8.59 -13.55
C ILE A 84 3.52 8.76 -12.28
N ASN A 85 3.13 9.66 -11.40
CA ASN A 85 3.70 9.89 -10.09
C ASN A 85 2.99 9.01 -9.06
N PHE A 86 3.77 8.42 -8.15
CA PHE A 86 3.26 7.62 -7.04
C PHE A 86 3.89 8.12 -5.74
N LYS A 87 3.06 8.33 -4.72
CA LYS A 87 3.50 8.67 -3.35
C LYS A 87 2.83 7.74 -2.36
N ALA A 88 3.63 6.94 -1.66
CA ALA A 88 3.16 6.01 -0.64
C ALA A 88 3.20 6.67 0.74
N PHE A 89 2.17 6.41 1.54
CA PHE A 89 1.95 6.98 2.86
C PHE A 89 1.59 5.91 3.89
N LYS A 90 1.97 6.17 5.14
CA LYS A 90 1.46 5.46 6.33
C LYS A 90 0.67 6.41 7.23
N PRO A 91 -0.31 5.92 8.00
CA PRO A 91 -1.01 6.74 8.98
C PRO A 91 -0.10 7.14 10.14
N VAL A 92 -0.26 8.37 10.63
CA VAL A 92 0.29 8.84 11.91
C VAL A 92 -0.84 8.75 12.93
N ILE A 93 -0.69 7.86 13.92
CA ILE A 93 -1.76 7.54 14.87
C ILE A 93 -1.42 8.11 16.26
N LYS A 94 -2.39 8.77 16.90
CA LYS A 94 -2.35 9.16 18.31
C LYS A 94 -3.58 8.60 19.02
N GLY A 95 -3.37 7.63 19.91
CA GLY A 95 -4.48 6.88 20.50
C GLY A 95 -5.19 6.03 19.45
N ASP A 96 -6.48 6.26 19.27
CA ASP A 96 -7.36 5.63 18.27
C ASP A 96 -7.63 6.52 17.04
N GLN A 97 -6.93 7.66 16.94
CA GLN A 97 -7.14 8.64 15.88
C GLN A 97 -5.94 8.73 14.91
N VAL A 98 -6.22 8.71 13.61
CA VAL A 98 -5.26 9.04 12.55
C VAL A 98 -5.18 10.56 12.42
N VAL A 99 -4.11 11.16 12.91
CA VAL A 99 -3.97 12.62 12.97
C VAL A 99 -3.33 13.21 11.71
N ASP A 100 -2.55 12.43 10.97
CA ASP A 100 -1.87 12.83 9.73
C ASP A 100 -1.44 11.59 8.92
N VAL A 101 -0.80 11.80 7.77
CA VAL A 101 -0.15 10.78 6.95
C VAL A 101 1.31 11.16 6.68
N SER A 102 2.22 10.18 6.78
CA SER A 102 3.66 10.35 6.53
C SER A 102 4.04 9.64 5.24
N GLU A 103 4.74 10.35 4.34
CA GLU A 103 5.31 9.74 3.13
C GLU A 103 6.35 8.68 3.53
N ILE A 104 6.35 7.54 2.85
CA ILE A 104 7.28 6.41 3.08
C ILE A 104 7.99 5.97 1.81
N GLY A 105 7.65 6.56 0.67
CA GLY A 105 8.29 6.31 -0.60
C GLY A 105 7.57 7.03 -1.72
N SER A 106 8.28 7.25 -2.82
CA SER A 106 7.72 7.80 -4.04
C SER A 106 8.48 7.29 -5.26
N MET A 107 7.82 7.32 -6.41
CA MET A 107 8.41 7.01 -7.71
C MET A 107 7.71 7.80 -8.82
N ASN A 108 8.41 8.01 -9.93
CA ASN A 108 7.83 8.53 -11.16
C ASN A 108 8.04 7.49 -12.26
N LEU A 109 6.96 6.92 -12.78
CA LEU A 109 6.96 5.82 -13.73
C LEU A 109 7.62 6.19 -15.07
N SER A 110 7.60 7.48 -15.45
CA SER A 110 8.21 7.96 -16.70
C SER A 110 9.74 8.04 -16.63
N THR A 111 10.32 8.08 -15.43
CA THR A 111 11.78 8.21 -15.22
C THR A 111 12.40 7.04 -14.48
N THR A 112 11.59 6.23 -13.79
CA THR A 112 12.06 5.05 -13.04
C THR A 112 12.25 3.88 -14.00
N PRO A 113 13.38 3.14 -13.94
CA PRO A 113 13.56 1.91 -14.70
C PRO A 113 12.41 0.92 -14.46
N VAL A 114 12.01 0.17 -15.48
CA VAL A 114 10.83 -0.71 -15.43
C VAL A 114 10.96 -1.75 -14.31
N GLU A 115 12.14 -2.32 -14.14
CA GLU A 115 12.45 -3.32 -13.12
C GLU A 115 12.30 -2.73 -11.71
N GLU A 116 12.79 -1.50 -11.50
CA GLU A 116 12.68 -0.80 -10.23
C GLU A 116 11.23 -0.39 -9.92
N ALA A 117 10.48 0.05 -10.94
CA ALA A 117 9.06 0.37 -10.84
C ALA A 117 8.23 -0.85 -10.42
N ILE A 118 8.49 -2.01 -11.02
CA ILE A 118 7.84 -3.27 -10.67
C ILE A 118 8.15 -3.65 -9.22
N LEU A 119 9.43 -3.63 -8.84
CA LEU A 119 9.85 -3.96 -7.47
C LEU A 119 9.25 -3.02 -6.42
N TRP A 120 9.14 -1.73 -6.74
CA TRP A 120 8.50 -0.75 -5.86
C TRP A 120 7.02 -1.08 -5.64
N LEU A 121 6.25 -1.32 -6.71
CA LEU A 121 4.83 -1.69 -6.60
C LEU A 121 4.64 -3.03 -5.88
N ASP A 122 5.46 -4.03 -6.20
CA ASP A 122 5.43 -5.36 -5.59
C ASP A 122 5.64 -5.30 -4.07
N SER A 123 6.48 -4.37 -3.60
CA SER A 123 6.76 -4.19 -2.18
C SER A 123 5.50 -3.86 -1.35
N PHE A 124 4.48 -3.27 -1.97
CA PHE A 124 3.21 -2.93 -1.33
C PHE A 124 2.11 -3.95 -1.65
N ILE A 125 1.99 -4.37 -2.91
CA ILE A 125 0.90 -5.24 -3.41
C ILE A 125 1.02 -6.67 -2.84
N PHE A 126 2.24 -7.19 -2.71
CA PHE A 126 2.49 -8.54 -2.20
C PHE A 126 2.84 -8.59 -0.71
N TYR A 127 2.73 -7.46 -0.01
CA TYR A 127 2.80 -7.44 1.45
C TYR A 127 1.67 -8.32 2.03
N LYS A 128 2.03 -9.41 2.71
CA LYS A 128 1.07 -10.30 3.39
C LYS A 128 0.99 -9.92 4.88
N PRO A 129 -0.09 -9.26 5.34
CA PRO A 129 -0.22 -8.82 6.73
C PRO A 129 -0.44 -9.97 7.73
N LYS A 130 -0.74 -11.21 7.26
CA LYS A 130 -1.07 -12.35 8.15
C LYS A 130 0.09 -12.83 9.02
N ILE A 131 1.33 -12.50 8.67
CA ILE A 131 2.50 -12.77 9.50
C ILE A 131 3.15 -11.43 9.80
N ARG A 132 3.24 -11.07 11.07
CA ARG A 132 3.97 -9.87 11.50
C ARG A 132 5.42 -10.02 11.03
N PRO A 133 5.92 -9.17 10.12
CA PRO A 133 7.30 -9.27 9.69
C PRO A 133 8.20 -9.02 10.91
N THR A 134 9.04 -9.99 11.21
CA THR A 134 10.09 -9.90 12.23
C THR A 134 11.41 -9.52 11.58
N ALA A 135 12.39 -9.11 12.39
CA ALA A 135 13.76 -8.97 11.91
C ALA A 135 14.29 -10.29 11.32
N ASP A 136 13.83 -11.44 11.86
CA ASP A 136 14.15 -12.75 11.33
C ASP A 136 13.52 -12.98 9.95
N ASP A 137 12.29 -12.54 9.70
CA ASP A 137 11.68 -12.61 8.37
C ASP A 137 12.49 -11.83 7.32
N LEU A 138 12.96 -10.63 7.67
CA LEU A 138 13.84 -9.85 6.79
C LEU A 138 15.19 -10.55 6.60
N LYS A 139 15.78 -11.11 7.66
CA LYS A 139 17.03 -11.86 7.60
C LYS A 139 16.91 -13.13 6.75
N PHE A 140 15.82 -13.88 6.89
CA PHE A 140 15.58 -15.10 6.10
C PHE A 140 15.30 -14.79 4.64
N ARG A 141 14.64 -13.66 4.33
CA ARG A 141 14.33 -13.28 2.95
C ARG A 141 15.49 -12.55 2.27
N PHE A 142 16.21 -11.69 2.96
CA PHE A 142 17.16 -10.74 2.37
C PHE A 142 18.51 -10.64 3.11
N GLY A 143 18.68 -11.33 4.24
CA GLY A 143 19.93 -11.32 4.99
C GLY A 143 21.04 -12.13 4.29
N PRO A 144 22.30 -12.02 4.76
CA PRO A 144 23.47 -12.60 4.06
C PRO A 144 23.45 -14.10 3.78
N GLY A 145 22.59 -14.86 4.47
CA GLY A 145 22.41 -16.30 4.27
C GLY A 145 21.19 -16.67 3.42
N SER A 146 20.44 -15.70 2.88
CA SER A 146 19.27 -15.98 2.07
C SER A 146 19.64 -16.25 0.60
N PRO A 147 18.87 -17.10 -0.10
CA PRO A 147 19.04 -17.29 -1.54
C PRO A 147 18.92 -15.98 -2.33
N THR A 148 17.95 -15.13 -1.97
CA THR A 148 17.74 -13.82 -2.60
C THR A 148 18.96 -12.93 -2.47
N HIS A 149 19.58 -12.87 -1.29
CA HIS A 149 20.78 -12.09 -1.07
C HIS A 149 21.96 -12.62 -1.90
N SER A 150 22.16 -13.94 -1.93
CA SER A 150 23.23 -14.55 -2.74
C SER A 150 23.10 -14.18 -4.21
N LEU A 151 21.91 -14.38 -4.78
CA LEU A 151 21.63 -14.06 -6.19
C LEU A 151 21.73 -12.56 -6.48
N ALA A 152 21.25 -11.70 -5.58
CA ALA A 152 21.34 -10.26 -5.73
C ALA A 152 22.80 -9.78 -5.68
N VAL A 153 23.61 -10.33 -4.77
CA VAL A 153 25.04 -9.99 -4.65
C VAL A 153 25.82 -10.47 -5.86
N ASP A 154 25.53 -11.66 -6.39
CA ASP A 154 26.17 -12.17 -7.61
C ASP A 154 25.83 -11.26 -8.81
N THR A 155 24.54 -10.93 -8.99
CA THR A 155 24.09 -9.96 -10.00
C THR A 155 24.78 -8.60 -9.86
N LEU A 156 24.85 -8.04 -8.65
CA LEU A 156 25.49 -6.75 -8.38
C LEU A 156 27.02 -6.79 -8.57
N ARG A 157 27.64 -7.97 -8.47
CA ARG A 157 29.06 -8.20 -8.75
C ARG A 157 29.33 -8.51 -10.22
N GLY A 158 28.28 -8.66 -11.04
CA GLY A 158 28.41 -9.03 -12.45
C GLY A 158 28.84 -10.48 -12.67
N LEU A 159 28.46 -11.39 -11.76
CA LEU A 159 28.72 -12.84 -11.84
C LEU A 159 27.53 -13.59 -12.45
#